data_AF-A0A821WYT7-F1
#
_entry.id   AF-A0A821WYT7-F1
#
_cell.length_a   1.000
_cell.length_b   1.000
_cell.length_c   1.000
_cell.angle_alpha   90.00
_cell.angle_beta   90.00
_cell.angle_gamma   90.00
#
_symmetry.space_group_name_H-M   'P 1'
#
loop_
_entity.id
_entity.type
_entity.pdbx_description
1 polymer ?
#
loop_
_entity_poly.entity_id
_entity_poly.type
_entity_poly.pdbx_seq_one_letter_code
_entity_poly.pdbx_strand_id
1 'polypeptide(L)'
;KSFLQQPINTQYCALQSVPGSAQGITSSGITLGLCLPTSCNRQSIITLIQEILNVSSLNKNNLHCSNDRANEQHGPSSGTIALIIVLSFLVLLVFIGTIADIFLQVSVKPNEDEKSHSNGYHNLSEESSNKNVPVNSVYPASQYMAKPMPSIVFLAEFSAVRTLGHIFAIDKKENENSFVFLNGIRVLSLFWVILGHSFFFGLSYMSNILDLLSASRNFAFQLITSGVFSVDTFFLLTGFLTAVLFVRHARKEKLSLRMMILYYVHRYVRLTPTFILVMFVSIYLTPYFGQGPLFPVQQGFESTGCRNGGWWTSFLYIGNFFKSENMCLSVTWYLFNDMQFHWIAPLALIPFVMKQRAIGYIMTILFVLVSIGSILSLLLYYPSMVTHALDISSNATGPNFFDKIYQTPWCRISPYAFGLLTGFVVVSTGRNYRLNTIVRVIGNILATVLGL
;
A
#
# COMPACT_ATOMS: atom_id res chain seq x y z
N LYS A 1 16.79 36.59 -44.76
CA LYS A 1 17.16 35.30 -44.14
C LYS A 1 17.42 35.39 -42.61
N SER A 2 17.05 36.48 -41.92
CA SER A 2 17.28 36.66 -40.47
C SER A 2 15.99 36.68 -39.61
N PHE A 3 14.82 36.41 -40.19
CA PHE A 3 13.53 36.41 -39.46
C PHE A 3 12.99 35.00 -39.10
N LEU A 4 13.72 33.93 -39.46
CA LEU A 4 13.26 32.53 -39.33
C LEU A 4 13.95 31.75 -38.21
N GLN A 5 14.49 32.43 -37.20
CA GLN A 5 15.14 31.80 -36.04
C GLN A 5 14.57 32.29 -34.70
N GLN A 6 13.32 32.77 -34.68
CA GLN A 6 12.60 32.80 -33.40
C GLN A 6 12.07 31.39 -33.13
N PRO A 7 12.40 30.77 -31.98
CA PRO A 7 11.78 29.51 -31.61
C PRO A 7 10.27 29.76 -31.54
N ILE A 8 9.51 29.09 -32.41
CA ILE A 8 8.05 29.11 -32.34
C ILE A 8 7.70 28.44 -31.02
N ASN A 9 7.21 29.22 -30.06
CA ASN A 9 6.70 28.65 -28.82
C ASN A 9 5.51 27.75 -29.17
N THR A 10 5.60 26.49 -28.78
CA THR A 10 4.58 25.47 -29.00
C THR A 10 3.87 25.14 -27.70
N GLN A 11 2.59 24.79 -27.81
CA GLN A 11 1.77 24.22 -26.76
C GLN A 11 1.20 22.89 -27.24
N TYR A 12 1.13 21.92 -26.33
CA TYR A 12 0.51 20.63 -26.58
C TYR A 12 -0.90 20.63 -26.01
N CYS A 13 -1.89 20.36 -26.86
CA CYS A 13 -3.28 20.27 -26.47
C CYS A 13 -3.78 18.83 -26.64
N ALA A 14 -4.31 18.25 -25.58
CA ALA A 14 -5.01 16.98 -25.60
C ALA A 14 -6.51 17.22 -25.44
N LEU A 15 -7.31 16.66 -26.36
CA LEU A 15 -8.75 16.53 -26.21
C LEU A 15 -9.06 15.08 -25.88
N GLN A 16 -9.76 14.85 -24.77
CA GLN A 16 -10.27 13.53 -24.41
C GLN A 16 -11.79 13.53 -24.53
N SER A 17 -12.35 12.96 -25.61
CA SER A 17 -13.81 12.83 -25.72
C SER A 17 -14.29 11.66 -24.87
N VAL A 18 -15.34 11.87 -24.07
CA VAL A 18 -16.00 10.80 -23.31
C VAL A 18 -17.01 10.12 -24.24
N PRO A 19 -17.07 8.78 -24.30
CA PRO A 19 -18.02 8.09 -25.17
C PRO A 19 -19.46 8.53 -24.90
N GLY A 20 -20.20 8.92 -25.95
CA GLY A 20 -21.59 9.39 -25.85
C GLY A 20 -21.79 10.91 -25.71
N SER A 21 -20.72 11.72 -25.63
CA SER A 21 -20.84 13.20 -25.54
C SER A 21 -20.94 13.91 -26.91
N ALA A 22 -20.68 13.19 -28.01
CA ALA A 22 -20.87 13.66 -29.37
C ALA A 22 -21.91 12.77 -30.06
N GLN A 23 -23.00 13.37 -30.56
CA GLN A 23 -23.99 12.66 -31.37
C GLN A 23 -23.27 12.06 -32.60
N GLY A 24 -23.12 10.73 -32.63
CA GLY A 24 -22.49 9.99 -33.72
C GLY A 24 -21.31 9.08 -33.34
N ILE A 25 -20.73 9.21 -32.14
CA ILE A 25 -19.60 8.36 -31.69
C ILE A 25 -20.08 7.44 -30.56
N THR A 26 -20.41 6.18 -30.91
CA THR A 26 -21.13 5.27 -30.02
C THR A 26 -20.30 4.20 -29.31
N SER A 27 -18.97 4.12 -29.44
CA SER A 27 -18.24 3.01 -28.78
C SER A 27 -16.80 3.22 -28.35
N SER A 28 -16.21 4.41 -28.43
CA SER A 28 -14.93 4.70 -27.75
C SER A 28 -14.65 6.20 -27.76
N GLY A 29 -14.20 6.74 -26.64
CA GLY A 29 -13.69 8.10 -26.59
C GLY A 29 -12.49 8.28 -27.52
N ILE A 30 -12.42 9.39 -28.25
CA ILE A 30 -11.26 9.76 -29.06
C ILE A 30 -10.36 10.63 -28.19
N THR A 31 -9.10 10.21 -28.02
CA THR A 31 -8.06 11.06 -27.44
C THR A 31 -7.23 11.63 -28.58
N LEU A 32 -7.31 12.94 -28.80
CA LEU A 32 -6.58 13.65 -29.85
C LEU A 32 -5.52 14.55 -29.21
N GLY A 33 -4.25 14.32 -29.52
CA GLY A 33 -3.13 15.20 -29.16
C GLY A 33 -2.70 16.08 -30.34
N LEU A 34 -2.67 17.39 -30.16
CA LEU A 34 -2.24 18.38 -31.16
C LEU A 34 -1.08 19.22 -30.60
N CYS A 35 -0.03 19.39 -31.38
CA CYS A 35 1.02 20.36 -31.11
C CYS A 35 0.75 21.62 -31.94
N LEU A 36 0.51 22.75 -31.27
CA LEU A 36 0.08 24.00 -31.90
C LEU A 36 0.95 25.16 -31.42
N PRO A 37 1.12 26.23 -32.20
CA PRO A 37 1.77 27.45 -31.71
C PRO A 37 1.01 28.05 -30.51
N THR A 38 1.72 28.69 -29.59
CA THR A 38 1.11 29.37 -28.42
C THR A 38 0.19 30.53 -28.79
N SER A 39 0.27 31.02 -30.02
CA SER A 39 -0.65 32.04 -30.57
C SER A 39 -2.07 31.52 -30.81
N CYS A 40 -2.29 30.19 -30.83
CA CYS A 40 -3.61 29.62 -30.99
C CYS A 40 -4.43 29.75 -29.70
N ASN A 41 -5.56 30.46 -29.79
CA ASN A 41 -6.50 30.60 -28.68
C ASN A 41 -7.39 29.34 -28.52
N ARG A 42 -7.84 29.04 -27.31
CA ARG A 42 -8.64 27.84 -26.98
C ARG A 42 -9.86 27.67 -27.90
N GLN A 43 -10.52 28.76 -28.26
CA GLN A 43 -11.69 28.73 -29.14
C GLN A 43 -11.33 28.33 -30.58
N SER A 44 -10.17 28.78 -31.09
CA SER A 44 -9.66 28.42 -32.43
C SER A 44 -9.27 26.95 -32.51
N ILE A 45 -8.75 26.40 -31.40
CA ILE A 45 -8.40 24.98 -31.28
C ILE A 45 -9.66 24.13 -31.30
N ILE A 46 -10.71 24.54 -30.58
CA ILE A 46 -11.99 23.83 -30.58
C ILE A 46 -12.60 23.81 -31.99
N THR A 47 -12.64 24.95 -32.69
CA THR A 47 -13.19 25.00 -34.05
C THR A 47 -12.39 24.13 -35.02
N LEU A 48 -11.06 24.11 -34.90
CA LEU A 48 -10.20 23.24 -35.70
C LEU A 48 -10.52 21.76 -35.45
N ILE A 49 -10.72 21.35 -34.20
CA ILE A 49 -11.04 19.96 -33.88
C ILE A 49 -12.46 19.59 -34.32
N GLN A 50 -13.42 20.50 -34.22
CA GLN A 50 -14.78 20.28 -34.74
C GLN A 50 -14.77 20.04 -36.24
N GLU A 51 -13.94 20.77 -36.98
CA GLU A 51 -13.78 20.61 -38.42
C GLU A 51 -13.06 19.30 -38.78
N ILE A 52 -11.98 18.94 -38.07
CA ILE A 52 -11.25 17.68 -38.26
C ILE A 52 -12.15 16.46 -38.00
N LEU A 53 -12.94 16.49 -36.93
CA LEU A 53 -13.78 15.37 -36.52
C LEU A 53 -15.19 15.40 -37.16
N ASN A 54 -15.53 16.46 -37.87
CA ASN A 54 -16.86 16.71 -38.43
C ASN A 54 -18.00 16.59 -37.39
N VAL A 55 -17.82 17.22 -36.22
CA VAL A 55 -18.77 17.16 -35.09
C VAL A 55 -19.32 18.55 -34.74
N SER A 56 -20.64 18.64 -34.57
CA SER A 56 -21.37 19.89 -34.30
C SER A 56 -21.13 20.46 -32.89
N SER A 57 -20.85 19.62 -31.90
CA SER A 57 -20.58 20.04 -30.52
C SER A 57 -19.48 19.21 -29.86
N LEU A 58 -18.53 19.90 -29.23
CA LEU A 58 -17.52 19.31 -28.36
C LEU A 58 -17.68 19.87 -26.95
N ASN A 59 -17.59 19.01 -25.94
CA ASN A 59 -17.55 19.47 -24.56
C ASN A 59 -16.24 20.22 -24.31
N LYS A 60 -16.33 21.55 -24.19
CA LYS A 60 -15.18 22.46 -24.05
C LYS A 60 -14.33 22.18 -22.81
N ASN A 61 -14.88 21.51 -21.80
CA ASN A 61 -14.20 21.20 -20.56
C ASN A 61 -13.12 20.12 -20.70
N ASN A 62 -13.14 19.34 -21.78
CA ASN A 62 -12.23 18.21 -21.97
C ASN A 62 -10.97 18.53 -22.78
N LEU A 63 -10.80 19.81 -23.17
CA LEU A 63 -9.59 20.27 -23.87
C LEU A 63 -8.57 20.76 -22.84
N HIS A 64 -7.48 20.01 -22.69
CA HIS A 64 -6.35 20.34 -21.83
C HIS A 64 -5.17 20.78 -22.70
N CYS A 65 -4.77 22.05 -22.57
CA CYS A 65 -3.56 22.55 -23.22
C CYS A 65 -2.47 22.76 -22.16
N SER A 66 -1.35 22.08 -22.33
CA SER A 66 -0.13 22.30 -21.58
C SER A 66 0.84 23.10 -22.45
N ASN A 67 1.33 24.20 -21.91
CA ASN A 67 2.34 25.02 -22.57
C ASN A 67 3.68 24.74 -21.89
N ASP A 68 4.73 24.42 -22.65
CA ASP A 68 6.03 23.98 -22.10
C ASP A 68 6.62 25.02 -21.12
N ARG A 69 6.29 26.31 -21.31
CA ARG A 69 6.72 27.41 -20.42
C ARG A 69 5.74 27.80 -19.31
N ALA A 70 4.47 27.40 -19.35
CA ALA A 70 3.50 27.80 -18.30
C ALA A 70 3.78 27.10 -16.95
N ASN A 71 4.41 25.92 -16.99
CA ASN A 71 4.86 25.21 -15.79
C ASN A 71 6.14 25.81 -15.20
N GLU A 72 6.97 26.51 -16.00
CA GLU A 72 8.11 27.28 -15.48
C GLU A 72 7.66 28.57 -14.78
N GLN A 73 6.49 29.11 -15.13
CA GLN A 73 6.01 30.40 -14.61
C GLN A 73 5.44 30.34 -13.19
N HIS A 74 5.05 29.16 -12.69
CA HIS A 74 4.61 28.99 -11.31
C HIS A 74 5.73 28.34 -10.48
N GLY A 75 6.42 29.16 -9.69
CA GLY A 75 7.39 28.67 -8.71
C GLY A 75 6.77 27.65 -7.74
N PRO A 76 7.60 26.88 -7.02
CA PRO A 76 7.12 25.85 -6.11
C PRO A 76 6.14 26.43 -5.07
N SER A 77 5.03 25.72 -4.87
CA SER A 77 4.06 26.11 -3.85
C SER A 77 4.73 26.12 -2.46
N SER A 78 4.20 26.91 -1.53
CA SER A 78 4.69 26.93 -0.14
C SER A 78 4.71 25.53 0.50
N GLY A 79 3.73 24.69 0.18
CA GLY A 79 3.69 23.29 0.61
C GLY A 79 4.79 22.42 -0.01
N THR A 80 5.13 22.65 -1.29
CA THR A 80 6.26 21.98 -1.96
C THR A 80 7.58 22.35 -1.29
N ILE A 81 7.80 23.63 -1.00
CA ILE A 81 9.00 24.10 -0.30
C ILE A 81 9.09 23.49 1.10
N ALA A 82 7.99 23.52 1.87
CA ALA A 82 7.94 22.93 3.20
C ALA A 82 8.25 21.42 3.18
N LEU A 83 7.70 20.68 2.23
CA LEU A 83 7.97 19.25 2.08
C LEU A 83 9.44 18.97 1.73
N ILE A 84 10.04 19.77 0.83
CA ILE A 84 11.47 19.65 0.51
C ILE A 84 12.34 19.90 1.75
N ILE A 85 11.99 20.89 2.58
CA ILE A 85 12.70 21.15 3.85
C ILE A 85 12.60 19.93 4.78
N VAL A 86 11.39 19.36 4.95
CA VAL A 86 11.18 18.17 5.78
C VAL A 86 11.99 16.98 5.27
N LEU A 87 11.95 16.70 3.96
CA LEU A 87 12.72 15.62 3.35
C LEU A 87 14.23 15.84 3.51
N SER A 88 14.70 17.07 3.30
CA SER A 88 16.11 17.43 3.47
C SER A 88 16.56 17.25 4.93
N PHE A 89 15.70 17.61 5.88
CA PHE A 89 15.96 17.38 7.31
C PHE A 89 16.04 15.88 7.66
N LEU A 90 15.15 15.05 7.10
CA LEU A 90 15.21 13.59 7.30
C LEU A 90 16.51 13.00 6.71
N VAL A 91 16.91 13.43 5.52
CA VAL A 91 18.19 13.01 4.92
C VAL A 91 19.38 13.45 5.77
N LEU A 92 19.34 14.67 6.30
CA LEU A 92 20.36 15.17 7.21
C LEU A 92 20.43 14.35 8.50
N LEU A 93 19.29 13.96 9.09
CA LEU A 93 19.26 13.08 10.26
C LEU A 93 19.91 11.72 9.97
N VAL A 94 19.63 11.13 8.82
CA VAL A 94 20.25 9.86 8.40
C VAL A 94 21.76 10.03 8.24
N PHE A 95 22.21 11.14 7.64
CA PHE A 95 23.62 11.45 7.46
C PHE A 95 24.34 11.63 8.82
N ILE A 96 23.79 12.46 9.71
CA ILE A 96 24.33 12.68 11.07
C ILE A 96 24.33 11.37 11.85
N GLY A 97 23.25 10.59 11.79
CA GLY A 97 23.13 9.30 12.47
C GLY A 97 24.15 8.28 11.97
N THR A 98 24.42 8.26 10.67
CA THR A 98 25.43 7.39 10.07
C THR A 98 26.85 7.79 10.52
N ILE A 99 27.14 9.10 10.55
CA ILE A 99 28.41 9.60 11.09
C ILE A 99 28.56 9.24 12.57
N ALA A 100 27.53 9.47 13.39
CA ALA A 100 27.54 9.14 14.82
C ALA A 100 27.77 7.64 15.05
N ASP A 101 27.14 6.78 14.26
CA ASP A 101 27.34 5.33 14.33
C ASP A 101 28.76 4.91 13.95
N ILE A 102 29.34 5.49 12.88
CA ILE A 102 30.74 5.25 12.52
C ILE A 102 31.67 5.69 13.66
N PHE A 103 31.45 6.86 14.26
CA PHE A 103 32.24 7.31 15.41
C PHE A 103 32.13 6.37 16.61
N LEU A 104 30.94 5.87 16.91
CA LEU A 104 30.74 4.88 17.98
C LEU A 104 31.48 3.58 17.67
N GLN A 105 31.43 3.08 16.43
CA GLN A 105 32.13 1.85 16.04
C GLN A 105 33.65 1.99 16.10
N VAL A 106 34.19 3.14 15.67
CA VAL A 106 35.64 3.44 15.76
C VAL A 106 36.09 3.57 17.21
N SER A 107 35.28 4.20 18.07
CA SER A 107 35.59 4.37 19.49
C SER A 107 35.52 3.06 20.30
N VAL A 108 34.85 2.04 19.78
CA VAL A 108 34.63 0.73 20.45
C VAL A 108 35.55 -0.37 19.92
N LYS A 109 36.43 -0.11 18.93
CA LYS A 109 37.40 -1.11 18.48
C LYS A 109 38.27 -1.59 19.66
N PRO A 110 38.26 -2.88 20.02
CA PRO A 110 39.15 -3.41 21.04
C PRO A 110 40.57 -3.48 20.47
N ASN A 111 41.58 -3.17 21.28
CA ASN A 111 42.99 -3.38 20.95
C ASN A 111 43.19 -4.82 20.45
N GLU A 112 43.86 -4.99 19.31
CA GLU A 112 44.13 -6.30 18.68
C GLU A 112 45.15 -7.17 19.44
N ASP A 113 45.51 -6.84 20.69
CA ASP A 113 46.61 -7.49 21.42
C ASP A 113 46.21 -8.73 22.24
N GLU A 114 44.93 -9.14 22.26
CA GLU A 114 44.45 -10.23 23.13
C GLU A 114 44.07 -11.54 22.40
N LYS A 115 44.65 -11.79 21.21
CA LYS A 115 44.44 -13.05 20.45
C LYS A 115 45.42 -14.18 20.77
N SER A 116 46.33 -14.01 21.73
CA SER A 116 47.33 -15.03 22.07
C SER A 116 47.19 -15.52 23.51
N HIS A 117 46.08 -16.14 23.91
CA HIS A 117 46.05 -17.17 24.97
C HIS A 117 44.65 -17.75 25.13
N SER A 118 44.32 -18.78 24.36
CA SER A 118 43.31 -19.80 24.72
C SER A 118 43.19 -20.85 23.60
N ASN A 119 44.32 -21.46 23.23
CA ASN A 119 44.29 -22.82 22.66
C ASN A 119 44.39 -23.78 23.85
N GLY A 120 43.31 -24.49 24.17
CA GLY A 120 43.38 -25.58 25.14
C GLY A 120 42.04 -25.97 25.77
N TYR A 121 41.66 -27.23 25.51
CA TYR A 121 40.85 -28.12 26.35
C TYR A 121 39.33 -28.25 26.12
N HIS A 122 39.02 -29.33 25.40
CA HIS A 122 38.19 -30.50 25.78
C HIS A 122 36.67 -30.40 25.99
N ASN A 123 35.99 -31.30 25.26
CA ASN A 123 34.63 -31.83 25.50
C ASN A 123 34.48 -32.42 26.91
N LEU A 124 33.29 -32.28 27.53
CA LEU A 124 32.57 -33.31 28.32
C LEU A 124 31.21 -32.80 28.88
N SER A 125 30.15 -33.54 28.54
CA SER A 125 28.94 -33.95 29.31
C SER A 125 28.20 -33.02 30.31
N GLU A 126 26.87 -32.97 30.06
CA GLU A 126 25.73 -33.11 30.98
C GLU A 126 25.36 -32.11 32.09
N GLU A 127 24.03 -31.86 32.10
CA GLU A 127 23.09 -31.56 33.20
C GLU A 127 22.98 -30.18 33.87
N SER A 128 21.79 -29.61 33.62
CA SER A 128 20.92 -28.88 34.54
C SER A 128 21.30 -27.45 34.96
N SER A 129 20.45 -26.48 34.62
CA SER A 129 19.55 -25.83 35.59
C SER A 129 19.06 -24.45 35.09
N ASN A 130 17.75 -24.25 35.25
CA ASN A 130 17.01 -23.00 35.09
C ASN A 130 17.74 -21.77 35.66
N LYS A 131 18.03 -20.77 34.81
CA LYS A 131 17.86 -19.35 35.16
C LYS A 131 17.43 -18.53 33.93
N ASN A 132 16.26 -17.90 34.06
CA ASN A 132 15.76 -16.86 33.16
C ASN A 132 16.74 -15.68 33.15
N VAL A 133 17.43 -15.45 32.03
CA VAL A 133 18.22 -14.24 31.79
C VAL A 133 17.45 -13.37 30.79
N PRO A 134 17.16 -12.08 31.11
CA PRO A 134 16.48 -11.20 30.16
C PRO A 134 17.37 -10.97 28.95
N VAL A 135 16.74 -10.91 27.76
CA VAL A 135 17.39 -10.62 26.48
C VAL A 135 17.94 -9.19 26.51
N ASN A 136 19.16 -9.05 27.01
CA ASN A 136 19.96 -7.85 26.83
C ASN A 136 20.86 -8.05 25.63
N SER A 137 20.72 -7.11 24.68
CA SER A 137 21.77 -6.60 23.79
C SER A 137 22.81 -7.59 23.25
N VAL A 138 22.84 -7.74 21.93
CA VAL A 138 24.00 -8.26 21.20
C VAL A 138 25.16 -7.27 21.35
N TYR A 139 25.84 -7.31 22.50
CA TYR A 139 27.18 -6.76 22.72
C TYR A 139 27.86 -7.67 23.75
N PRO A 140 29.07 -8.21 23.48
CA PRO A 140 29.87 -8.78 24.54
C PRO A 140 30.18 -7.66 25.54
N ALA A 141 29.88 -7.91 26.82
CA ALA A 141 30.22 -7.00 27.90
C ALA A 141 31.75 -6.98 28.05
N SER A 142 32.42 -6.02 27.41
CA SER A 142 33.77 -5.61 27.80
C SER A 142 33.67 -4.45 28.78
N GLN A 143 34.34 -4.65 29.91
CA GLN A 143 34.41 -3.78 31.07
C GLN A 143 35.24 -2.53 30.71
N TYR A 144 34.77 -1.35 31.13
CA TYR A 144 35.45 -0.03 31.10
C TYR A 144 35.59 0.71 29.75
N MET A 145 34.51 1.33 29.26
CA MET A 145 34.58 2.65 28.57
C MET A 145 33.27 3.42 28.83
N ALA A 146 33.34 4.76 28.92
CA ALA A 146 32.23 5.63 29.27
C ALA A 146 30.97 5.32 28.43
N LYS A 147 29.81 5.09 29.08
CA LYS A 147 28.54 4.89 28.37
C LYS A 147 28.35 6.06 27.39
N PRO A 148 28.17 5.80 26.09
CA PRO A 148 27.94 6.87 25.12
C PRO A 148 26.72 7.69 25.55
N MET A 149 26.78 9.01 25.34
CA MET A 149 25.67 9.90 25.71
C MET A 149 24.37 9.41 25.06
N PRO A 150 23.23 9.40 25.78
CA PRO A 150 21.95 8.92 25.25
C PRO A 150 21.53 9.57 23.92
N SER A 151 21.90 10.84 23.72
CA SER A 151 21.67 11.58 22.47
C SER A 151 22.43 11.01 21.28
N ILE A 152 23.68 10.59 21.46
CA ILE A 152 24.50 10.00 20.39
C ILE A 152 23.97 8.61 20.03
N VAL A 153 23.53 7.84 21.04
CA VAL A 153 22.89 6.53 20.82
C VAL A 153 21.58 6.68 20.03
N PHE A 154 20.74 7.66 20.40
CA PHE A 154 19.51 7.96 19.67
C PHE A 154 19.78 8.39 18.22
N LEU A 155 20.76 9.27 17.99
CA LEU A 155 21.15 9.66 16.63
C LEU A 155 21.64 8.47 15.80
N ALA A 156 22.40 7.55 16.40
CA ALA A 156 22.88 6.35 15.73
C ALA A 156 21.75 5.36 15.33
N GLU A 157 20.53 5.50 15.86
CA GLU A 157 19.37 4.73 15.40
C GLU A 157 18.93 5.12 13.98
N PHE A 158 19.25 6.34 13.52
CA PHE A 158 19.01 6.81 12.16
C PHE A 158 20.13 6.42 11.17
N SER A 159 21.16 5.68 11.63
CA SER A 159 22.28 5.25 10.78
C SER A 159 21.82 4.33 9.64
N ALA A 160 22.10 4.74 8.40
CA ALA A 160 21.83 3.92 7.23
C ALA A 160 22.60 2.60 7.28
N VAL A 161 23.86 2.60 7.71
CA VAL A 161 24.70 1.40 7.77
C VAL A 161 24.12 0.38 8.74
N ARG A 162 23.72 0.82 9.93
CA ARG A 162 23.10 -0.03 10.94
C ARG A 162 21.75 -0.56 10.47
N THR A 163 20.88 0.32 9.97
CA THR A 163 19.55 -0.07 9.49
C THR A 163 19.62 -1.03 8.31
N LEU A 164 20.47 -0.76 7.31
CA LEU A 164 20.67 -1.66 6.17
C LEU A 164 21.29 -2.99 6.62
N GLY A 165 22.26 -2.95 7.54
CA GLY A 165 22.83 -4.15 8.16
C GLY A 165 21.76 -5.01 8.81
N HIS A 166 20.82 -4.43 9.55
CA HIS A 166 19.68 -5.17 10.14
C HIS A 166 18.66 -5.65 9.11
N ILE A 167 18.40 -4.88 8.05
CA ILE A 167 17.45 -5.28 6.99
C ILE A 167 17.98 -6.49 6.21
N PHE A 168 19.27 -6.52 5.92
CA PHE A 168 19.92 -7.61 5.18
C PHE A 168 20.47 -8.72 6.09
N ALA A 169 20.47 -8.53 7.42
CA ALA A 169 20.86 -9.56 8.35
C ALA A 169 19.86 -10.72 8.29
N ILE A 170 20.39 -11.91 7.98
CA ILE A 170 19.66 -13.16 8.14
C ILE A 170 19.94 -13.64 9.56
N ASP A 171 18.99 -13.41 10.47
CA ASP A 171 19.09 -13.91 11.85
C ASP A 171 19.08 -15.45 11.84
N LYS A 172 20.26 -16.07 11.91
CA LYS A 172 20.41 -17.53 12.05
C LYS A 172 19.83 -18.06 13.36
N LYS A 173 19.49 -17.18 14.30
CA LYS A 173 18.98 -17.46 15.63
C LYS A 173 17.48 -17.17 15.75
N GLU A 174 16.74 -17.29 14.66
CA GLU A 174 15.29 -17.20 14.73
C GLU A 174 14.73 -18.36 15.53
N ASN A 175 14.20 -18.02 16.71
CA ASN A 175 13.43 -18.91 17.57
C ASN A 175 12.45 -19.75 16.73
N GLU A 176 12.24 -21.01 17.10
CA GLU A 176 11.18 -21.91 16.58
C GLU A 176 9.76 -21.28 16.58
N ASN A 177 9.61 -20.09 17.18
CA ASN A 177 8.44 -19.25 17.29
C ASN A 177 8.34 -18.06 16.30
N SER A 178 9.26 -17.90 15.34
CA SER A 178 9.16 -16.87 14.28
C SER A 178 8.16 -17.30 13.18
N PHE A 179 7.64 -16.35 12.41
CA PHE A 179 6.72 -16.59 11.26
C PHE A 179 7.31 -16.00 9.98
N VAL A 180 8.57 -16.32 9.71
CA VAL A 180 9.37 -15.57 8.73
C VAL A 180 9.03 -15.89 7.29
N PHE A 181 8.49 -17.09 7.04
CA PHE A 181 7.89 -17.42 5.74
C PHE A 181 6.76 -16.45 5.33
N LEU A 182 6.07 -15.80 6.29
CA LEU A 182 5.04 -14.81 5.98
C LEU A 182 5.62 -13.57 5.29
N ASN A 183 6.90 -13.25 5.53
CA ASN A 183 7.56 -12.15 4.81
C ASN A 183 7.75 -12.49 3.33
N GLY A 184 8.06 -13.75 3.00
CA GLY A 184 8.12 -14.21 1.61
C GLY A 184 6.79 -14.08 0.89
N ILE A 185 5.69 -14.46 1.55
CA ILE A 185 4.33 -14.30 1.02
C ILE A 185 4.03 -12.82 0.74
N ARG A 186 4.38 -11.92 1.66
CA ARG A 186 4.18 -10.47 1.47
C ARG A 186 4.91 -9.95 0.24
N VAL A 187 6.15 -10.38 0.01
CA VAL A 187 6.95 -9.94 -1.15
C VAL A 187 6.28 -10.37 -2.45
N LEU A 188 5.82 -11.62 -2.54
CA LEU A 188 5.10 -12.12 -3.72
C LEU A 188 3.79 -11.35 -3.94
N SER A 189 3.02 -11.11 -2.88
CA SER A 189 1.80 -10.30 -2.96
C SER A 189 2.08 -8.85 -3.37
N LEU A 190 3.18 -8.24 -2.90
CA LEU A 190 3.57 -6.89 -3.31
C LEU A 190 3.91 -6.83 -4.80
N PHE A 191 4.66 -7.79 -5.35
CA PHE A 191 4.92 -7.85 -6.78
C PHE A 191 3.64 -8.01 -7.59
N TRP A 192 2.70 -8.82 -7.09
CA TRP A 192 1.41 -9.00 -7.75
C TRP A 192 0.58 -7.70 -7.75
N VAL A 193 0.54 -6.97 -6.63
CA VAL A 193 -0.08 -5.65 -6.51
C VAL A 193 0.54 -4.66 -7.50
N ILE A 194 1.88 -4.58 -7.55
CA ILE A 194 2.61 -3.67 -8.45
C ILE A 194 2.25 -3.99 -9.90
N LEU A 195 2.33 -5.26 -10.29
CA LEU A 195 2.00 -5.70 -11.65
C LEU A 195 0.55 -5.32 -12.02
N GLY A 196 -0.42 -5.61 -11.15
CA GLY A 196 -1.82 -5.27 -11.37
C GLY A 196 -2.06 -3.77 -11.53
N HIS A 197 -1.50 -2.94 -10.65
CA HIS A 197 -1.65 -1.48 -10.73
C HIS A 197 -0.94 -0.87 -11.93
N SER A 198 0.23 -1.39 -12.32
CA SER A 198 0.93 -0.91 -13.53
C SER A 198 0.07 -1.09 -14.79
N PHE A 199 -0.60 -2.23 -14.93
CA PHE A 199 -1.53 -2.45 -16.05
C PHE A 199 -2.81 -1.63 -15.90
N PHE A 200 -3.40 -1.59 -14.70
CA PHE A 200 -4.65 -0.86 -14.45
C PHE A 200 -4.52 0.64 -14.71
N PHE A 201 -3.49 1.30 -14.18
CA PHE A 201 -3.26 2.72 -14.44
C PHE A 201 -2.73 2.97 -15.85
N GLY A 202 -2.05 1.98 -16.44
CA GLY A 202 -1.62 2.02 -17.83
C GLY A 202 -2.77 2.10 -18.83
N LEU A 203 -3.97 1.61 -18.47
CA LEU A 203 -5.17 1.61 -19.33
C LEU A 203 -5.48 2.99 -19.92
N SER A 204 -5.37 4.03 -19.11
CA SER A 204 -5.67 5.41 -19.53
C SER A 204 -4.67 5.97 -20.55
N TYR A 205 -3.55 5.27 -20.76
CA TYR A 205 -2.46 5.69 -21.65
C TYR A 205 -2.23 4.72 -22.82
N MET A 206 -3.04 3.66 -22.95
CA MET A 206 -2.90 2.70 -24.04
C MET A 206 -3.39 3.30 -25.37
N SER A 207 -2.60 3.11 -26.43
CA SER A 207 -2.95 3.55 -27.79
C SER A 207 -4.09 2.76 -28.40
N ASN A 208 -4.23 1.48 -28.04
CA ASN A 208 -5.28 0.61 -28.54
C ASN A 208 -5.77 -0.33 -27.43
N ILE A 209 -7.02 -0.13 -27.01
CA ILE A 209 -7.63 -0.94 -25.95
C ILE A 209 -8.04 -2.34 -26.42
N LEU A 210 -8.16 -2.57 -27.74
CA LEU A 210 -8.47 -3.89 -28.29
C LEU A 210 -7.31 -4.87 -28.14
N ASP A 211 -6.08 -4.37 -28.05
CA ASP A 211 -4.91 -5.20 -27.78
C ASP A 211 -4.98 -5.80 -26.38
N LEU A 212 -5.58 -5.08 -25.42
CA LEU A 212 -5.84 -5.61 -24.08
C LEU A 212 -6.88 -6.75 -24.12
N LEU A 213 -7.96 -6.61 -24.90
CA LEU A 213 -8.96 -7.68 -25.05
C LEU A 213 -8.37 -8.94 -25.69
N SER A 214 -7.39 -8.77 -26.58
CA SER A 214 -6.64 -9.89 -27.14
C SER A 214 -5.71 -10.52 -26.10
N ALA A 215 -5.01 -9.67 -25.32
CA ALA A 215 -4.12 -10.12 -24.26
C ALA A 215 -4.86 -10.81 -23.11
N SER A 216 -6.07 -10.37 -22.77
CA SER A 216 -6.86 -10.91 -21.65
C SER A 216 -7.29 -12.36 -21.86
N ARG A 217 -7.36 -12.81 -23.12
CA ARG A 217 -7.61 -14.22 -23.45
C ARG A 217 -6.43 -15.14 -23.13
N ASN A 218 -5.23 -14.59 -22.92
CA ASN A 218 -4.06 -15.39 -22.57
C ASN A 218 -4.10 -15.82 -21.10
N PHE A 219 -3.77 -17.08 -20.85
CA PHE A 219 -3.71 -17.64 -19.50
C PHE A 219 -2.78 -16.83 -18.56
N ALA A 220 -1.61 -16.41 -19.04
CA ALA A 220 -0.70 -15.60 -18.24
C ALA A 220 -1.30 -14.24 -17.84
N PHE A 221 -2.17 -13.67 -18.66
CA PHE A 221 -2.83 -12.40 -18.38
C PHE A 221 -3.93 -12.54 -17.31
N GLN A 222 -4.42 -13.76 -17.08
CA GLN A 222 -5.39 -14.03 -16.00
C GLN A 222 -4.81 -13.69 -14.62
N LEU A 223 -3.48 -13.81 -14.45
CA LEU A 223 -2.79 -13.36 -13.23
C LEU A 223 -3.01 -11.86 -12.99
N ILE A 224 -3.01 -11.04 -14.04
CA ILE A 224 -3.18 -9.58 -13.95
C ILE A 224 -4.64 -9.26 -13.66
N THR A 225 -5.59 -9.88 -14.35
CA THR A 225 -7.04 -9.65 -14.13
C THR A 225 -7.47 -10.08 -12.73
N SER A 226 -6.89 -11.14 -12.18
CA SER A 226 -7.12 -11.60 -10.80
C SER A 226 -6.37 -10.76 -9.75
N GLY A 227 -5.62 -9.73 -10.16
CA GLY A 227 -4.86 -8.85 -9.26
C GLY A 227 -5.72 -8.18 -8.17
N VAL A 228 -7.03 -8.10 -8.35
CA VAL A 228 -8.00 -7.63 -7.34
C VAL A 228 -7.99 -8.45 -6.03
N PHE A 229 -7.53 -9.71 -6.08
CA PHE A 229 -7.43 -10.59 -4.92
C PHE A 229 -6.07 -10.50 -4.21
N SER A 230 -5.07 -9.86 -4.82
CA SER A 230 -3.71 -9.75 -4.25
C SER A 230 -3.72 -9.13 -2.84
N VAL A 231 -4.59 -8.15 -2.63
CA VAL A 231 -4.75 -7.43 -1.34
C VAL A 231 -5.33 -8.32 -0.24
N ASP A 232 -6.10 -9.37 -0.59
CA ASP A 232 -6.71 -10.28 0.38
C ASP A 232 -5.66 -11.08 1.16
N THR A 233 -4.49 -11.29 0.54
CA THR A 233 -3.34 -11.88 1.23
C THR A 233 -2.88 -10.99 2.37
N PHE A 234 -2.82 -9.67 2.18
CA PHE A 234 -2.43 -8.75 3.26
C PHE A 234 -3.46 -8.74 4.38
N PHE A 235 -4.77 -8.72 4.07
CA PHE A 235 -5.82 -8.79 5.08
C PHE A 235 -5.74 -10.08 5.90
N LEU A 236 -5.55 -11.24 5.25
CA LEU A 236 -5.36 -12.53 5.92
C LEU A 236 -4.16 -12.49 6.87
N LEU A 237 -3.00 -12.03 6.38
CA LEU A 237 -1.77 -11.94 7.16
C LEU A 237 -1.89 -10.98 8.35
N THR A 238 -2.55 -9.84 8.15
CA THR A 238 -2.82 -8.88 9.23
C THR A 238 -3.72 -9.50 10.28
N GLY A 239 -4.84 -10.13 9.90
CA GLY A 239 -5.75 -10.79 10.83
C GLY A 239 -5.05 -11.87 11.64
N PHE A 240 -4.25 -12.71 10.97
CA PHE A 240 -3.44 -13.76 11.59
C PHE A 240 -2.48 -13.20 12.64
N LEU A 241 -1.66 -12.22 12.28
CA LEU A 241 -0.69 -11.63 13.19
C LEU A 241 -1.37 -10.88 14.32
N THR A 242 -2.49 -10.19 14.05
CA THR A 242 -3.25 -9.49 15.08
C THR A 242 -3.76 -10.48 16.13
N ALA A 243 -4.35 -11.61 15.72
CA ALA A 243 -4.78 -12.66 16.65
C ALA A 243 -3.62 -13.26 17.44
N VAL A 244 -2.52 -13.63 16.77
CA VAL A 244 -1.39 -14.27 17.44
C VAL A 244 -0.72 -13.34 18.44
N LEU A 245 -0.42 -12.11 18.03
CA LEU A 245 0.26 -11.13 18.88
C LEU A 245 -0.62 -10.69 20.05
N PHE A 246 -1.91 -10.43 19.80
CA PHE A 246 -2.84 -10.01 20.85
C PHE A 246 -2.98 -11.08 21.93
N VAL A 247 -3.22 -12.34 21.54
CA VAL A 247 -3.38 -13.43 22.52
C VAL A 247 -2.06 -13.71 23.25
N ARG A 248 -0.90 -13.64 22.57
CA ARG A 248 0.41 -13.78 23.22
C ARG A 248 0.65 -12.69 24.26
N HIS A 249 0.31 -11.44 23.94
CA HIS A 249 0.47 -10.33 24.88
C HIS A 249 -0.50 -10.45 26.06
N ALA A 250 -1.77 -10.78 25.80
CA ALA A 250 -2.78 -10.94 26.85
C ALA A 250 -2.58 -12.18 27.75
N ARG A 251 -1.73 -13.13 27.35
CA ARG A 251 -1.26 -14.22 28.24
C ARG A 251 -0.18 -13.76 29.22
N LYS A 252 0.59 -12.73 28.85
CA LYS A 252 1.67 -12.18 29.70
C LYS A 252 1.14 -11.10 30.64
N GLU A 253 0.26 -10.25 30.14
CA GLU A 253 -0.35 -9.14 30.89
C GLU A 253 -1.86 -9.28 30.91
N LYS A 254 -2.49 -8.94 32.04
CA LYS A 254 -3.96 -8.96 32.14
C LYS A 254 -4.54 -7.91 31.18
N LEU A 255 -5.72 -8.22 30.64
CA LEU A 255 -6.49 -7.27 29.85
C LEU A 255 -6.74 -6.00 30.69
N SER A 256 -6.23 -4.86 30.23
CA SER A 256 -6.36 -3.58 30.92
C SER A 256 -6.77 -2.49 29.92
N LEU A 257 -7.37 -1.41 30.41
CA LEU A 257 -7.69 -0.23 29.59
C LEU A 257 -6.41 0.29 28.88
N ARG A 258 -5.30 0.33 29.62
CA ARG A 258 -4.00 0.73 29.09
C ARG A 258 -3.55 -0.15 27.92
N MET A 259 -3.67 -1.47 28.05
CA MET A 259 -3.34 -2.42 26.97
C MET A 259 -4.19 -2.15 25.73
N MET A 260 -5.50 -1.90 25.88
CA MET A 260 -6.38 -1.61 24.75
C MET A 260 -6.07 -0.28 24.08
N ILE A 261 -5.74 0.77 24.85
CA ILE A 261 -5.31 2.06 24.29
C ILE A 261 -4.02 1.88 23.51
N LEU A 262 -3.03 1.20 24.10
CA LEU A 262 -1.74 0.93 23.44
C LEU A 262 -1.89 0.09 22.17
N TYR A 263 -2.80 -0.89 22.16
CA TYR A 263 -3.12 -1.69 20.97
C TYR A 263 -3.46 -0.80 19.76
N TYR A 264 -4.33 0.20 19.93
CA TYR A 264 -4.70 1.12 18.84
C TYR A 264 -3.60 2.14 18.54
N VAL A 265 -3.01 2.75 19.57
CA VAL A 265 -2.01 3.82 19.40
C VAL A 265 -0.75 3.30 18.71
N HIS A 266 -0.24 2.13 19.11
CA HIS A 266 0.97 1.57 18.49
C HIS A 266 0.78 1.32 17.00
N ARG A 267 -0.40 0.84 16.59
CA ARG A 267 -0.67 0.61 15.17
C ARG A 267 -0.80 1.92 14.41
N TYR A 268 -1.50 2.91 14.96
CA TYR A 268 -1.65 4.23 14.35
C TYR A 268 -0.30 4.92 14.16
N VAL A 269 0.52 5.00 15.22
CA VAL A 269 1.86 5.63 15.17
C VAL A 269 2.81 4.88 14.23
N ARG A 270 2.64 3.56 14.06
CA ARG A 270 3.45 2.77 13.13
C ARG A 270 3.16 3.07 11.66
N LEU A 271 1.90 3.26 11.28
CA LEU A 271 1.48 3.35 9.87
C LEU A 271 1.36 4.81 9.40
N THR A 272 0.78 5.66 10.23
CA THR A 272 0.36 7.01 9.86
C THR A 272 1.53 7.93 9.42
N PRO A 273 2.71 7.94 10.05
CA PRO A 273 3.80 8.84 9.63
C PRO A 273 4.25 8.60 8.18
N THR A 274 4.50 7.34 7.83
CA THR A 274 4.89 6.96 6.46
C THR A 274 3.77 7.25 5.47
N PHE A 275 2.53 6.97 5.85
CA PHE A 275 1.39 7.22 5.00
C PHE A 275 1.21 8.73 4.70
N ILE A 276 1.32 9.58 5.71
CA ILE A 276 1.26 11.05 5.55
C ILE A 276 2.37 11.54 4.64
N LEU A 277 3.60 11.04 4.81
CA LEU A 277 4.73 11.41 3.97
C LEU A 277 4.45 11.10 2.50
N VAL A 278 4.01 9.88 2.19
CA VAL A 278 3.67 9.46 0.83
C VAL A 278 2.52 10.31 0.27
N MET A 279 1.50 10.58 1.07
CA MET A 279 0.39 11.45 0.66
C MET A 279 0.85 12.86 0.29
N PHE A 280 1.72 13.49 1.10
CA PHE A 280 2.24 14.81 0.77
C PHE A 280 3.19 14.80 -0.42
N VAL A 281 4.01 13.76 -0.59
CA VAL A 281 4.80 13.55 -1.82
C VAL A 281 3.88 13.49 -3.04
N SER A 282 2.78 12.74 -2.95
CA SER A 282 1.79 12.67 -4.01
C SER A 282 1.16 14.02 -4.33
N ILE A 283 0.84 14.84 -3.33
CA ILE A 283 0.20 16.15 -3.52
C ILE A 283 1.17 17.19 -4.08
N TYR A 284 2.39 17.27 -3.54
CA TYR A 284 3.28 18.41 -3.73
C TYR A 284 4.47 18.16 -4.66
N LEU A 285 4.92 16.91 -4.83
CA LEU A 285 6.09 16.57 -5.65
C LEU A 285 5.73 15.91 -6.98
N THR A 286 4.67 15.09 -7.04
CA THR A 286 4.32 14.41 -8.30
C THR A 286 4.03 15.34 -9.47
N PRO A 287 3.51 16.57 -9.32
CA PRO A 287 3.41 17.52 -10.45
C PRO A 287 4.74 17.83 -11.15
N TYR A 288 5.88 17.62 -10.45
CA TYR A 288 7.22 17.86 -10.97
C TYR A 288 7.91 16.59 -11.51
N PHE A 289 7.28 15.41 -11.42
CA PHE A 289 7.90 14.14 -11.85
C PHE A 289 7.93 13.97 -13.37
N GLY A 290 7.13 14.72 -14.11
CA GLY A 290 7.02 14.57 -15.55
C GLY A 290 6.44 15.80 -16.23
N GLN A 291 6.62 15.83 -17.54
CA GLN A 291 6.02 16.81 -18.44
C GLN A 291 5.43 16.03 -19.63
N GLY A 292 4.27 16.44 -20.12
CA GLY A 292 3.67 15.84 -21.30
C GLY A 292 2.18 16.16 -21.45
N PRO A 293 1.62 15.93 -22.65
CA PRO A 293 0.21 16.20 -22.95
C PRO A 293 -0.77 15.35 -22.14
N LEU A 294 -0.37 14.12 -21.81
CA LEU A 294 -1.16 13.18 -20.98
C LEU A 294 -0.75 13.24 -19.50
N PHE A 295 0.34 13.95 -19.19
CA PHE A 295 0.72 14.17 -17.80
C PHE A 295 -0.13 15.30 -17.26
N PRO A 296 -0.90 15.09 -16.17
CA PRO A 296 -1.71 16.15 -15.59
C PRO A 296 -0.78 17.12 -14.84
N VAL A 297 -0.08 18.00 -15.56
CA VAL A 297 1.03 18.80 -15.00
C VAL A 297 0.58 19.69 -13.84
N GLN A 298 -0.71 20.06 -13.79
CA GLN A 298 -1.27 20.81 -12.67
C GLN A 298 -1.76 19.92 -11.52
N GLN A 299 -2.08 18.64 -11.75
CA GLN A 299 -2.74 17.75 -10.77
C GLN A 299 -1.89 16.56 -10.31
N GLY A 300 -0.75 16.24 -10.92
CA GLY A 300 -0.01 15.02 -10.57
C GLY A 300 -0.88 13.76 -10.67
N PHE A 301 -0.42 12.63 -10.12
CA PHE A 301 -1.10 11.35 -10.35
C PHE A 301 -2.49 11.22 -9.69
N GLU A 302 -2.79 11.91 -8.58
CA GLU A 302 -4.04 11.71 -7.81
C GLU A 302 -4.54 12.98 -7.06
N SER A 303 -4.19 14.22 -7.46
CA SER A 303 -4.44 15.37 -6.55
C SER A 303 -5.84 15.97 -6.55
N THR A 304 -6.78 15.58 -7.43
CA THR A 304 -8.11 16.23 -7.50
C THR A 304 -8.90 16.03 -6.21
N GLY A 305 -9.02 14.79 -5.73
CA GLY A 305 -9.66 14.48 -4.46
C GLY A 305 -8.92 15.10 -3.26
N CYS A 306 -7.58 15.11 -3.28
CA CYS A 306 -6.79 15.73 -2.22
C CYS A 306 -7.02 17.25 -2.12
N ARG A 307 -6.98 17.96 -3.25
CA ARG A 307 -7.11 19.43 -3.31
C ARG A 307 -8.51 19.91 -2.97
N ASN A 308 -9.52 19.09 -3.27
CA ASN A 308 -10.90 19.35 -2.90
C ASN A 308 -11.18 19.06 -1.40
N GLY A 309 -10.15 18.75 -0.61
CA GLY A 309 -10.28 18.54 0.82
C GLY A 309 -10.42 17.09 1.25
N GLY A 310 -10.18 16.09 0.38
CA GLY A 310 -10.26 14.67 0.74
C GLY A 310 -9.14 14.18 1.68
N TRP A 311 -8.11 14.99 1.94
CA TRP A 311 -6.94 14.61 2.72
C TRP A 311 -7.25 14.26 4.19
N TRP A 312 -8.20 14.94 4.84
CA TRP A 312 -8.50 14.70 6.27
C TRP A 312 -9.10 13.31 6.50
N THR A 313 -9.83 12.78 5.52
CA THR A 313 -10.41 11.43 5.59
C THR A 313 -9.33 10.34 5.65
N SER A 314 -8.15 10.63 5.11
CA SER A 314 -7.00 9.74 5.11
C SER A 314 -6.37 9.64 6.51
N PHE A 315 -6.27 10.75 7.24
CA PHE A 315 -5.78 10.76 8.63
C PHE A 315 -6.64 9.93 9.59
N LEU A 316 -7.94 9.89 9.30
CA LEU A 316 -8.92 9.13 10.06
C LEU A 316 -9.16 7.72 9.52
N TYR A 317 -8.54 7.33 8.40
CA TYR A 317 -8.75 6.03 7.75
C TYR A 317 -10.22 5.75 7.40
N ILE A 318 -10.97 6.76 6.95
CA ILE A 318 -12.40 6.66 6.59
C ILE A 318 -12.69 7.06 5.13
N GLY A 319 -11.66 7.26 4.31
CA GLY A 319 -11.81 7.73 2.93
C GLY A 319 -12.68 6.81 2.06
N ASN A 320 -12.66 5.50 2.32
CA ASN A 320 -13.42 4.48 1.60
C ASN A 320 -14.93 4.49 1.87
N PHE A 321 -15.43 5.32 2.80
CA PHE A 321 -16.87 5.58 2.95
C PHE A 321 -17.40 6.64 1.98
N PHE A 322 -16.49 7.38 1.33
CA PHE A 322 -16.82 8.35 0.31
C PHE A 322 -16.60 7.73 -1.08
N LYS A 323 -17.13 8.39 -2.11
CA LYS A 323 -16.86 8.00 -3.51
C LYS A 323 -15.35 8.08 -3.79
N SER A 324 -14.82 7.16 -4.58
CA SER A 324 -13.41 7.10 -4.97
C SER A 324 -12.88 8.43 -5.54
N GLU A 325 -13.68 9.16 -6.31
CA GLU A 325 -13.34 10.48 -6.86
C GLU A 325 -13.03 11.55 -5.80
N ASN A 326 -13.58 11.40 -4.59
CA ASN A 326 -13.37 12.32 -3.47
C ASN A 326 -12.24 11.86 -2.54
N MET A 327 -11.70 10.66 -2.75
CA MET A 327 -10.57 10.16 -1.98
C MET A 327 -9.29 10.89 -2.41
N CYS A 328 -8.42 11.20 -1.44
CA CYS A 328 -7.15 11.84 -1.76
C CYS A 328 -6.22 10.89 -2.53
N LEU A 329 -6.02 9.67 -2.03
CA LEU A 329 -5.31 8.63 -2.76
C LEU A 329 -6.21 7.42 -2.88
N SER A 330 -6.71 7.15 -4.09
CA SER A 330 -7.62 6.02 -4.32
C SER A 330 -6.98 4.70 -3.88
N VAL A 331 -5.72 4.47 -4.23
CA VAL A 331 -4.93 3.27 -3.88
C VAL A 331 -4.82 2.97 -2.39
N THR A 332 -5.11 3.92 -1.50
CA THR A 332 -4.99 3.71 -0.04
C THR A 332 -6.26 3.13 0.59
N TRP A 333 -7.29 2.84 -0.20
CA TRP A 333 -8.52 2.21 0.25
C TRP A 333 -8.28 0.95 1.10
N TYR A 334 -7.29 0.13 0.74
CA TYR A 334 -7.00 -1.11 1.46
C TYR A 334 -6.46 -0.83 2.86
N LEU A 335 -5.69 0.24 3.02
CA LEU A 335 -5.14 0.64 4.30
C LEU A 335 -6.26 1.14 5.24
N PHE A 336 -7.29 1.78 4.69
CA PHE A 336 -8.49 2.15 5.43
C PHE A 336 -9.24 0.91 5.95
N ASN A 337 -9.48 -0.07 5.06
CA ASN A 337 -10.07 -1.35 5.45
C ASN A 337 -9.24 -2.06 6.53
N ASP A 338 -7.92 -2.14 6.35
CA ASP A 338 -6.99 -2.79 7.28
C ASP A 338 -7.05 -2.18 8.70
N MET A 339 -7.12 -0.86 8.80
CA MET A 339 -7.28 -0.15 10.08
C MET A 339 -8.68 -0.35 10.68
N GLN A 340 -9.73 -0.29 9.87
CA GLN A 340 -11.10 -0.51 10.32
C GLN A 340 -11.33 -1.94 10.83
N PHE A 341 -10.76 -2.94 10.16
CA PHE A 341 -10.79 -4.33 10.62
C PHE A 341 -10.05 -4.49 11.96
N HIS A 342 -8.97 -3.74 12.17
CA HIS A 342 -8.27 -3.73 13.45
C HIS A 342 -9.10 -3.13 14.59
N TRP A 343 -9.95 -2.13 14.31
CA TRP A 343 -10.85 -1.52 15.28
C TRP A 343 -11.91 -2.47 15.78
N ILE A 344 -12.45 -3.31 14.91
CA ILE A 344 -13.51 -4.27 15.24
C ILE A 344 -12.96 -5.63 15.70
N ALA A 345 -11.70 -5.96 15.39
CA ALA A 345 -11.08 -7.23 15.78
C ALA A 345 -11.21 -7.57 17.28
N PRO A 346 -11.11 -6.62 18.23
CA PRO A 346 -11.31 -6.89 19.65
C PRO A 346 -12.64 -7.54 20.01
N LEU A 347 -13.69 -7.36 19.20
CA LEU A 347 -14.97 -8.05 19.39
C LEU A 347 -14.83 -9.58 19.33
N ALA A 348 -13.89 -10.09 18.53
CA ALA A 348 -13.55 -11.52 18.49
C ALA A 348 -12.39 -11.87 19.44
N LEU A 349 -11.39 -10.98 19.56
CA LEU A 349 -10.17 -11.25 20.34
C LEU A 349 -10.41 -11.27 21.85
N ILE A 350 -11.19 -10.31 22.38
CA ILE A 350 -11.41 -10.17 23.84
C ILE A 350 -12.13 -11.41 24.40
N PRO A 351 -13.29 -11.86 23.84
CA PRO A 351 -13.95 -13.07 24.33
C PRO A 351 -13.05 -14.30 24.24
N PHE A 352 -12.25 -14.41 23.17
CA PHE A 352 -11.32 -15.51 22.99
C PHE A 352 -10.27 -15.58 24.12
N VAL A 353 -9.69 -14.44 24.50
CA VAL A 353 -8.71 -14.34 25.59
C VAL A 353 -9.36 -14.56 26.96
N MET A 354 -10.60 -14.10 27.17
CA MET A 354 -11.37 -14.28 28.40
C MET A 354 -11.87 -15.72 28.61
N LYS A 355 -11.28 -16.71 27.91
CA LYS A 355 -11.64 -18.13 27.92
C LYS A 355 -13.03 -18.44 27.32
N GLN A 356 -13.75 -17.46 26.79
CA GLN A 356 -15.01 -17.65 26.06
C GLN A 356 -14.73 -17.89 24.57
N ARG A 357 -13.96 -18.95 24.28
CA ARG A 357 -13.45 -19.23 22.93
C ARG A 357 -14.55 -19.38 21.88
N ALA A 358 -15.69 -19.97 22.26
CA ALA A 358 -16.84 -20.14 21.38
C ALA A 358 -17.33 -18.79 20.84
N ILE A 359 -17.43 -17.76 21.68
CA ILE A 359 -17.86 -16.42 21.28
C ILE A 359 -16.87 -15.80 20.30
N GLY A 360 -15.56 -15.96 20.54
CA GLY A 360 -14.53 -15.48 19.61
C GLY A 360 -14.66 -16.10 18.21
N TYR A 361 -14.91 -17.42 18.13
CA TYR A 361 -15.16 -18.11 16.86
C TYR A 361 -16.47 -17.67 16.21
N ILE A 362 -17.57 -17.56 16.98
CA ILE A 362 -18.87 -17.10 16.49
C ILE A 362 -18.76 -15.69 15.89
N MET A 363 -18.09 -14.76 16.58
CA MET A 363 -17.89 -13.40 16.08
C MET A 363 -17.07 -13.38 14.78
N THR A 364 -16.06 -14.25 14.67
CA THR A 364 -15.25 -14.36 13.45
C THR A 364 -16.07 -14.92 12.28
N ILE A 365 -16.91 -15.93 12.53
CA ILE A 365 -17.83 -16.48 11.54
C ILE A 365 -18.87 -15.42 11.13
N LEU A 366 -19.39 -14.64 12.08
CA LEU A 366 -20.31 -13.55 11.82
C LEU A 366 -19.71 -12.51 10.86
N PHE A 367 -18.43 -12.15 11.00
CA PHE A 367 -17.76 -11.27 10.04
C PHE A 367 -17.75 -11.83 8.62
N VAL A 368 -17.51 -13.14 8.46
CA VAL A 368 -17.58 -13.81 7.16
C VAL A 368 -19.01 -13.77 6.60
N LEU A 369 -20.01 -14.07 7.43
CA LEU A 369 -21.41 -14.05 7.04
C LEU A 369 -21.89 -12.65 6.64
N VAL A 370 -21.44 -11.60 7.33
CA VAL A 370 -21.72 -10.21 6.97
C VAL A 370 -21.13 -9.89 5.59
N SER A 371 -19.92 -10.35 5.29
CA SER A 371 -19.30 -10.18 3.97
C SER A 371 -20.09 -10.88 2.87
N ILE A 372 -20.38 -12.16 3.05
CA ILE A 372 -21.16 -12.93 2.07
C ILE A 372 -22.55 -12.33 1.88
N GLY A 373 -23.26 -12.01 2.97
CA GLY A 373 -24.60 -11.44 2.94
C GLY A 373 -24.64 -10.07 2.26
N SER A 374 -23.62 -9.22 2.50
CA SER A 374 -23.54 -7.91 1.86
C SER A 374 -23.28 -8.01 0.36
N ILE A 375 -22.36 -8.90 -0.05
CA ILE A 375 -22.08 -9.16 -1.47
C ILE A 375 -23.34 -9.70 -2.13
N LEU A 376 -23.97 -10.73 -1.56
CA LEU A 376 -25.18 -11.33 -2.11
C LEU A 376 -26.32 -10.30 -2.23
N SER A 377 -26.53 -9.48 -1.20
CA SER A 377 -27.54 -8.42 -1.22
C SER A 377 -27.28 -7.41 -2.34
N LEU A 378 -26.03 -6.99 -2.54
CA LEU A 378 -25.65 -6.08 -3.62
C LEU A 378 -25.85 -6.72 -5.00
N LEU A 379 -25.49 -8.00 -5.15
CA LEU A 379 -25.67 -8.73 -6.41
C LEU A 379 -27.14 -8.95 -6.76
N LEU A 380 -28.01 -9.19 -5.77
CA LEU A 380 -29.45 -9.29 -5.99
C LEU A 380 -30.08 -7.94 -6.36
N TYR A 381 -29.59 -6.84 -5.80
CA TYR A 381 -30.09 -5.50 -6.08
C TYR A 381 -29.53 -4.92 -7.39
N TYR A 382 -28.28 -5.27 -7.74
CA TYR A 382 -27.61 -4.86 -8.97
C TYR A 382 -27.09 -6.08 -9.77
N PRO A 383 -27.97 -6.79 -10.50
CA PRO A 383 -27.59 -8.02 -11.19
C PRO A 383 -26.51 -7.82 -12.27
N SER A 384 -26.46 -6.64 -12.89
CA SER A 384 -25.45 -6.27 -13.89
C SER A 384 -24.04 -6.05 -13.31
N MET A 385 -23.89 -6.03 -11.98
CA MET A 385 -22.60 -5.76 -11.34
C MET A 385 -21.58 -6.88 -11.52
N VAL A 386 -22.04 -8.13 -11.74
CA VAL A 386 -21.18 -9.28 -12.06
C VAL A 386 -20.51 -9.10 -13.42
N THR A 387 -21.25 -8.60 -14.41
CA THR A 387 -20.73 -8.32 -15.75
C THR A 387 -19.80 -7.09 -15.77
N HIS A 388 -19.99 -6.13 -14.85
CA HIS A 388 -19.17 -4.92 -14.77
C HIS A 388 -17.87 -5.03 -13.96
N ALA A 389 -17.61 -6.16 -13.28
CA ALA A 389 -16.33 -6.37 -12.58
C ALA A 389 -15.12 -6.45 -13.54
N LEU A 390 -15.36 -6.72 -14.82
CA LEU A 390 -14.37 -6.82 -15.90
C LEU A 390 -14.63 -5.83 -17.05
N ASP A 391 -15.65 -4.98 -16.93
CA ASP A 391 -16.10 -4.14 -18.02
C ASP A 391 -15.21 -2.89 -18.10
N ILE A 392 -14.27 -2.94 -19.04
CA ILE A 392 -13.34 -1.87 -19.39
C ILE A 392 -14.09 -0.67 -20.01
N SER A 393 -15.40 -0.79 -20.30
CA SER A 393 -16.20 0.28 -20.85
C SER A 393 -16.56 1.32 -19.79
N SER A 394 -16.13 2.57 -20.02
CA SER A 394 -16.39 3.74 -19.17
C SER A 394 -17.86 4.19 -19.16
N ASN A 395 -18.78 3.42 -19.75
CA ASN A 395 -20.20 3.75 -19.88
C ASN A 395 -21.12 2.73 -19.20
N ALA A 396 -20.64 2.03 -18.16
CA ALA A 396 -21.53 1.31 -17.27
C ALA A 396 -22.37 2.33 -16.48
N THR A 397 -23.60 2.57 -16.94
CA THR A 397 -24.67 3.28 -16.22
C THR A 397 -25.14 2.57 -14.94
N GLY A 398 -24.35 1.62 -14.43
CA GLY A 398 -24.55 0.89 -13.19
C GLY A 398 -23.72 1.47 -12.04
N PRO A 399 -23.97 1.04 -10.79
CA PRO A 399 -23.14 1.45 -9.66
C PRO A 399 -21.71 0.95 -9.85
N ASN A 400 -20.75 1.82 -9.54
CA ASN A 400 -19.33 1.50 -9.63
C ASN A 400 -18.96 0.30 -8.72
N PHE A 401 -18.50 -0.80 -9.33
CA PHE A 401 -18.01 -2.00 -8.64
C PHE A 401 -16.96 -1.65 -7.58
N PHE A 402 -16.07 -0.71 -7.92
CA PHE A 402 -15.02 -0.25 -7.03
C PHE A 402 -15.62 0.36 -5.75
N ASP A 403 -16.56 1.28 -5.89
CA ASP A 403 -17.12 2.04 -4.78
C ASP A 403 -18.05 1.22 -3.88
N LYS A 404 -18.77 0.24 -4.43
CA LYS A 404 -19.81 -0.50 -3.71
C LYS A 404 -19.35 -1.84 -3.16
N ILE A 405 -18.46 -2.54 -3.84
CA ILE A 405 -18.00 -3.88 -3.43
C ILE A 405 -16.52 -3.83 -3.05
N TYR A 406 -15.66 -3.33 -3.94
CA TYR A 406 -14.23 -3.56 -3.84
C TYR A 406 -13.55 -2.81 -2.68
N GLN A 407 -13.86 -1.52 -2.50
CA GLN A 407 -13.29 -0.73 -1.40
C GLN A 407 -14.06 -0.87 -0.08
N THR A 408 -15.27 -1.44 -0.15
CA THR A 408 -16.23 -1.46 0.94
C THR A 408 -15.84 -2.46 2.06
N PRO A 409 -15.74 -2.03 3.33
CA PRO A 409 -15.17 -2.87 4.40
C PRO A 409 -15.98 -4.12 4.67
N TRP A 410 -17.31 -3.98 4.78
CA TRP A 410 -18.18 -5.10 5.10
C TRP A 410 -18.18 -6.15 4.00
N CYS A 411 -17.90 -5.80 2.74
CA CYS A 411 -17.75 -6.78 1.66
C CYS A 411 -16.39 -7.50 1.70
N ARG A 412 -15.34 -6.87 2.25
CA ARG A 412 -13.94 -7.36 2.18
C ARG A 412 -13.34 -7.82 3.52
N ILE A 413 -14.14 -7.89 4.58
CA ILE A 413 -13.67 -8.33 5.90
C ILE A 413 -13.35 -9.84 5.97
N SER A 414 -13.88 -10.66 5.04
CA SER A 414 -13.75 -12.12 5.11
C SER A 414 -12.31 -12.65 5.14
N PRO A 415 -11.33 -12.17 4.34
CA PRO A 415 -9.95 -12.67 4.42
C PRO A 415 -9.31 -12.34 5.77
N TYR A 416 -9.58 -11.15 6.32
CA TYR A 416 -9.12 -10.77 7.65
C TYR A 416 -9.69 -11.70 8.74
N ALA A 417 -10.98 -12.05 8.64
CA ALA A 417 -11.63 -12.98 9.55
C ALA A 417 -11.03 -14.40 9.46
N PHE A 418 -10.72 -14.90 8.26
CA PHE A 418 -9.95 -16.15 8.11
C PHE A 418 -8.56 -16.05 8.74
N GLY A 419 -7.93 -14.88 8.69
CA GLY A 419 -6.69 -14.58 9.39
C GLY A 419 -6.86 -14.74 10.91
N LEU A 420 -7.90 -14.14 11.50
CA LEU A 420 -8.21 -14.30 12.92
C LEU A 420 -8.43 -15.79 13.28
N LEU A 421 -9.22 -16.50 12.48
CA LEU A 421 -9.54 -17.92 12.70
C LEU A 421 -8.27 -18.78 12.71
N THR A 422 -7.42 -18.64 11.70
CA THR A 422 -6.15 -19.36 11.61
C THR A 422 -5.21 -18.99 12.76
N GLY A 423 -5.18 -17.73 13.18
CA GLY A 423 -4.43 -17.27 14.35
C GLY A 423 -4.91 -17.92 15.65
N PHE A 424 -6.23 -18.01 15.86
CA PHE A 424 -6.83 -18.69 17.02
C PHE A 424 -6.49 -20.19 17.05
N VAL A 425 -6.57 -20.88 15.91
CA VAL A 425 -6.19 -22.29 15.79
C VAL A 425 -4.70 -22.48 16.14
N VAL A 426 -3.81 -21.66 15.58
CA VAL A 426 -2.37 -21.77 15.84
C VAL A 426 -2.04 -21.52 17.31
N VAL A 427 -2.68 -20.53 17.94
CA VAL A 427 -2.43 -20.16 19.34
C VAL A 427 -3.04 -21.16 20.33
N SER A 428 -4.15 -21.79 19.98
CA SER A 428 -4.80 -22.81 20.82
C SER A 428 -4.08 -24.16 20.75
N THR A 429 -3.51 -24.51 19.60
CA THR A 429 -2.83 -25.79 19.37
C THR A 429 -1.32 -25.73 19.60
N GLY A 430 -0.76 -24.55 19.86
CA GLY A 430 0.68 -24.38 20.09
C GLY A 430 1.53 -24.76 18.88
N ARG A 431 1.03 -24.57 17.65
CA ARG A 431 1.65 -25.02 16.37
C ARG A 431 1.73 -26.54 16.19
N ASN A 432 1.13 -27.34 17.06
CA ASN A 432 1.14 -28.80 16.94
C ASN A 432 0.03 -29.36 16.03
N TYR A 433 -0.81 -28.50 15.47
CA TYR A 433 -1.89 -28.93 14.60
C TYR A 433 -1.37 -29.31 13.21
N ARG A 434 -1.52 -30.59 12.85
CA ARG A 434 -1.27 -31.10 11.51
C ARG A 434 -2.62 -31.38 10.83
N LEU A 435 -2.86 -30.71 9.71
CA LEU A 435 -4.00 -31.02 8.86
C LEU A 435 -3.89 -32.46 8.35
N ASN A 436 -4.99 -33.20 8.37
CA ASN A 436 -5.06 -34.52 7.76
C ASN A 436 -4.71 -34.40 6.27
N THR A 437 -3.86 -35.30 5.76
CA THR A 437 -3.42 -35.35 4.37
C THR A 437 -4.60 -35.30 3.39
N ILE A 438 -5.70 -35.99 3.70
CA ILE A 438 -6.91 -36.00 2.87
C ILE A 438 -7.52 -34.60 2.80
N VAL A 439 -7.69 -33.94 3.94
CA VAL A 439 -8.25 -32.57 4.01
C VAL A 439 -7.35 -31.58 3.27
N ARG A 440 -6.03 -31.73 3.39
CA ARG A 440 -5.06 -30.89 2.66
C ARG A 440 -5.17 -31.08 1.14
N VAL A 441 -5.26 -32.33 0.67
CA VAL A 441 -5.36 -32.62 -0.76
C VAL A 441 -6.70 -32.15 -1.34
N ILE A 442 -7.80 -32.50 -0.68
CA ILE A 442 -9.14 -32.05 -1.09
C ILE A 442 -9.23 -30.53 -1.05
N GLY A 443 -8.72 -29.89 -0.01
CA GLY A 443 -8.71 -28.43 0.11
C GLY A 443 -7.93 -27.75 -1.01
N ASN A 444 -6.75 -28.29 -1.36
CA ASN A 444 -5.98 -27.77 -2.49
C ASN A 444 -6.70 -27.96 -3.82
N ILE A 445 -7.28 -29.14 -4.07
CA ILE A 445 -8.05 -29.41 -5.29
C ILE A 445 -9.24 -28.45 -5.38
N LEU A 446 -9.99 -28.29 -4.28
CA LEU A 446 -11.15 -27.40 -4.23
C LEU A 446 -10.74 -25.94 -4.50
N ALA A 447 -9.64 -25.47 -3.92
CA ALA A 447 -9.11 -24.14 -4.18
C ALA A 447 -8.76 -23.95 -5.67
N THR A 448 -8.06 -24.92 -6.27
CA THR A 448 -7.70 -24.87 -7.69
C THR A 448 -8.92 -24.92 -8.62
N VAL A 449 -9.91 -25.77 -8.31
CA VAL A 449 -11.12 -25.93 -9.14
C VAL A 449 -12.05 -24.73 -9.05
N LEU A 450 -12.16 -24.11 -7.87
CA LEU A 450 -12.95 -22.89 -7.68
C LEU A 450 -12.28 -21.63 -8.27
N GLY A 451 -11.06 -21.77 -8.82
CA GLY A 451 -10.33 -20.65 -9.43
C GLY A 451 -9.93 -19.58 -8.43
N LEU A 452 -9.63 -19.97 -7.18
CA LEU A 452 -8.98 -19.12 -6.18
C LEU A 452 -7.47 -19.01 -6.42
#